data_AF-A0A2T8HLS6-F1
#
_entry.id   AF-A0A2T8HLS6-F1
#
_cell.length_a   1.000
_cell.length_b   1.000
_cell.length_c   1.000
_cell.angle_alpha   90.00
_cell.angle_beta   90.00
_cell.angle_gamma   90.00
#
_symmetry.space_group_name_H-M   'P 1'
#
loop_
_entity.id
_entity.type
_entity.pdbx_description
1 polymer ?
#
loop_
_entity_poly.entity_id
_entity_poly.type
_entity_poly.pdbx_seq_one_letter_code
_entity_poly.pdbx_strand_id
1 'polypeptide(L)'
;MNLAFLNIGTQEMMLIIIVILFLFGGKKLPELARGLGRGIREFKDASDGIKRELSDQINSFEKDLDVEVEEPKKSPVATAAPTASSMSEQMRAHAEEPKPTSTVPQFTTPAGTHQHNPNNTIADVPLATPTTDDSEASATKEA
;
A
#
# COMPACT_ATOMS: atom_id res chain seq x y z
N MET A 1 16.60 -20.75 7.29
CA MET A 1 16.56 -20.43 5.85
C MET A 1 16.41 -18.92 5.75
N ASN A 2 17.50 -18.19 5.53
CA ASN A 2 17.41 -16.73 5.40
C ASN A 2 16.72 -16.42 4.08
N LEU A 3 15.60 -15.70 4.18
CA LEU A 3 14.80 -15.31 3.03
C LEU A 3 15.56 -14.20 2.30
N ALA A 4 16.35 -14.59 1.29
CA ALA A 4 17.15 -13.69 0.45
C ALA A 4 16.34 -12.52 -0.15
N PHE A 5 15.00 -12.61 -0.13
CA PHE A 5 14.09 -11.59 -0.62
C PHE A 5 13.91 -10.38 0.31
N LEU A 6 14.14 -10.49 1.62
CA LEU A 6 14.00 -9.35 2.56
C LEU A 6 15.24 -8.43 2.61
N ASN A 7 16.35 -8.87 2.02
CA ASN A 7 17.54 -8.05 1.77
C ASN A 7 17.62 -7.60 0.31
N ILE A 8 16.52 -7.58 -0.45
CA ILE A 8 16.50 -6.91 -1.77
C ILE A 8 16.68 -5.41 -1.52
N GLY A 9 17.93 -5.01 -1.47
CA GLY A 9 18.38 -3.65 -1.47
C GLY A 9 18.60 -3.17 -2.89
N THR A 10 19.25 -2.03 -2.99
CA THR A 10 19.66 -1.42 -4.26
C THR A 10 20.57 -2.34 -5.08
N GLN A 11 21.32 -3.25 -4.44
CA GLN A 11 22.26 -4.14 -5.12
C GLN A 11 21.56 -5.23 -5.94
N GLU A 12 20.54 -5.87 -5.37
CA GLU A 12 19.72 -6.89 -6.04
C GLU A 12 18.91 -6.25 -7.18
N MET A 13 18.35 -5.06 -6.95
CA MET A 13 17.67 -4.29 -8.00
C MET A 13 18.61 -3.94 -9.16
N MET A 14 19.86 -3.55 -8.88
CA MET A 14 20.87 -3.33 -9.93
C MET A 14 21.18 -4.60 -10.72
N LEU A 15 21.30 -5.75 -10.05
CA LEU A 15 21.56 -7.02 -10.71
C LEU A 15 20.40 -7.43 -11.64
N ILE A 16 19.15 -7.28 -11.19
CA ILE A 16 17.95 -7.55 -12.00
C ILE A 16 17.91 -6.60 -13.21
N ILE A 17 18.17 -5.31 -13.00
CA ILE A 17 18.25 -4.32 -14.08
C ILE A 17 19.29 -4.73 -15.11
N ILE A 18 20.52 -5.10 -14.70
CA ILE A 18 21.57 -5.55 -15.61
C ILE A 18 21.13 -6.77 -16.45
N VAL A 19 20.48 -7.76 -15.82
CA VAL A 19 19.98 -8.95 -16.53
C VAL A 19 18.94 -8.56 -17.57
N ILE A 20 17.98 -7.69 -17.23
CA ILE A 20 16.97 -7.18 -18.16
C ILE A 20 17.63 -6.38 -19.30
N LEU A 21 18.65 -5.57 -19.00
CA LEU A 21 19.42 -4.85 -20.02
C LEU A 21 20.19 -5.81 -20.94
N PHE A 22 20.61 -6.98 -20.47
CA PHE A 22 21.26 -7.99 -21.31
C PHE A 22 20.25 -8.68 -22.24
N LEU A 23 19.08 -9.06 -21.73
CA LEU A 23 18.02 -9.72 -22.49
C LEU A 23 17.42 -8.81 -23.56
N PHE A 24 17.09 -7.58 -23.19
CA PHE A 24 16.39 -6.64 -24.06
C PHE A 24 17.32 -5.60 -24.71
N GLY A 25 18.52 -5.41 -24.19
CA GLY A 25 19.44 -4.35 -24.59
C GLY A 25 19.16 -3.03 -23.86
N GLY A 26 20.21 -2.27 -23.55
CA GLY A 26 20.11 -0.96 -22.86
C GLY A 26 19.29 0.10 -23.60
N LYS A 27 19.02 -0.09 -24.90
CA LYS A 27 18.21 0.82 -25.71
C LYS A 27 16.70 0.54 -25.61
N LYS A 28 16.28 -0.68 -25.28
CA LYS A 28 14.86 -1.09 -25.31
C LYS A 28 14.08 -0.70 -24.06
N LEU A 29 14.69 -0.75 -22.88
CA LEU A 29 14.10 -0.24 -21.64
C LEU A 29 13.65 1.23 -21.73
N PRO A 30 14.51 2.20 -22.14
CA PRO A 30 14.09 3.59 -22.24
C PRO A 30 13.11 3.83 -23.40
N GLU A 31 13.18 3.05 -24.47
CA GLU A 31 12.22 3.10 -25.58
C GLU A 31 10.81 2.68 -25.13
N LEU A 32 10.70 1.57 -24.40
CA LEU A 32 9.46 1.08 -23.81
C LEU A 32 8.91 2.05 -22.76
N ALA A 33 9.77 2.56 -21.87
CA ALA A 33 9.37 3.53 -20.85
C ALA A 33 8.84 4.83 -21.47
N ARG A 34 9.46 5.31 -22.55
CA ARG A 34 8.98 6.47 -23.32
C ARG A 34 7.63 6.22 -23.97
N GLY A 35 7.44 5.05 -24.60
CA GLY A 35 6.17 4.66 -25.21
C GLY A 35 5.05 4.54 -24.18
N LEU A 36 5.29 3.81 -23.09
CA LEU A 36 4.34 3.66 -21.99
C LEU A 36 4.03 5.01 -21.32
N GLY A 37 5.05 5.85 -21.10
CA GLY A 37 4.87 7.17 -20.49
C GLY A 37 4.01 8.12 -21.33
N ARG A 38 4.14 8.08 -22.67
CA ARG A 38 3.26 8.79 -23.60
C ARG A 38 1.83 8.26 -23.49
N GLY A 39 1.64 6.95 -23.56
CA GLY A 39 0.32 6.33 -23.46
C GLY A 39 -0.39 6.61 -22.13
N ILE A 40 0.32 6.53 -20.99
CA ILE A 40 -0.23 6.89 -19.68
C ILE A 40 -0.63 8.37 -19.63
N ARG A 41 0.18 9.26 -20.21
CA ARG A 41 -0.13 10.69 -20.25
C ARG A 41 -1.37 10.99 -21.08
N GLU A 42 -1.45 10.45 -22.30
CA GLU A 42 -2.61 10.60 -23.19
C GLU A 42 -3.87 9.99 -22.57
N PHE A 43 -3.76 8.81 -21.94
CA PHE A 43 -4.86 8.19 -21.21
C PHE A 43 -5.35 9.06 -20.05
N LYS A 44 -4.43 9.64 -19.29
CA LYS A 44 -4.77 10.53 -18.18
C LYS A 44 -5.41 11.82 -18.68
N ASP A 45 -4.87 12.44 -19.72
CA ASP A 45 -5.41 13.67 -20.31
C ASP A 45 -6.84 13.43 -20.85
N ALA A 46 -7.07 12.31 -21.54
CA ALA A 46 -8.41 11.90 -21.98
C ALA A 46 -9.36 11.64 -20.80
N SER A 47 -8.88 10.93 -19.77
CA SER A 47 -9.65 10.65 -18.56
C SER A 47 -10.03 11.92 -17.80
N ASP A 48 -9.11 12.88 -17.70
CA ASP A 48 -9.32 14.15 -17.02
C ASP A 48 -10.31 15.05 -17.79
N GLY A 49 -10.29 15.00 -19.13
CA GLY A 49 -11.29 15.63 -19.99
C GLY A 49 -12.70 15.08 -19.75
N ILE A 50 -12.84 13.75 -19.78
CA ILE A 50 -14.12 13.08 -19.50
C ILE A 50 -14.62 13.40 -18.08
N LYS A 51 -13.74 13.38 -17.08
CA LYS A 51 -14.10 13.73 -15.69
C LYS A 51 -14.63 15.15 -15.56
N ARG A 52 -14.01 16.11 -16.24
CA ARG A 52 -14.48 17.52 -16.26
C ARG A 52 -15.84 17.63 -16.91
N GLU A 53 -16.04 17.02 -18.07
CA GLU A 53 -17.32 17.08 -18.78
C GLU A 53 -18.46 16.39 -18.01
N LEU A 54 -18.16 15.28 -17.31
CA LEU A 54 -19.13 14.64 -16.41
C LEU A 54 -19.43 15.51 -15.19
N SER A 55 -18.40 16.10 -14.58
CA SER A 55 -18.54 16.95 -13.40
C SER A 55 -19.31 18.24 -13.75
N ASP A 56 -19.05 18.85 -14.90
CA ASP A 56 -19.73 20.06 -15.36
C ASP A 56 -21.22 19.77 -15.67
N GLN A 57 -21.52 18.60 -16.25
CA GLN A 57 -22.91 18.15 -16.46
C GLN A 57 -23.64 17.85 -15.15
N ILE A 58 -23.00 17.15 -14.22
CA ILE A 58 -23.59 16.82 -12.91
C ILE A 58 -23.84 18.09 -12.09
N ASN A 59 -22.87 19.00 -12.03
CA ASN A 59 -23.04 20.28 -11.31
C ASN A 59 -24.12 21.17 -11.94
N SER A 60 -24.30 21.11 -13.26
CA SER A 60 -25.36 21.87 -13.94
C SER A 60 -26.75 21.28 -13.64
N PHE A 61 -26.87 19.95 -13.55
CA PHE A 61 -28.11 19.27 -13.20
C PHE A 61 -28.52 19.49 -11.73
N GLU A 62 -27.54 19.56 -10.83
CA GLU A 62 -27.79 19.87 -9.42
C GLU A 62 -28.19 21.35 -9.21
N LYS A 63 -27.74 22.25 -10.09
CA LYS A 63 -28.07 23.69 -10.01
C LYS A 63 -29.50 24.02 -10.43
N ASP A 64 -30.17 23.14 -11.18
CA ASP A 64 -31.57 23.28 -11.59
C ASP A 64 -32.56 22.59 -10.63
N LEU A 65 -32.05 21.90 -9.59
CA LEU A 65 -32.83 21.26 -8.53
C LEU A 65 -32.51 21.95 -7.20
N ASP A 66 -33.20 23.04 -6.90
CA ASP A 66 -33.14 23.73 -5.60
C ASP A 66 -33.32 22.74 -4.43
N VAL A 67 -32.22 22.40 -3.77
CA VAL A 67 -32.20 22.09 -2.35
C VAL A 67 -31.21 23.07 -1.72
N GLU A 68 -31.77 24.11 -1.14
CA GLU A 68 -31.09 24.98 -0.19
C GLU A 68 -30.58 24.14 0.99
N VAL A 69 -29.32 23.71 0.91
CA VAL A 69 -28.56 23.31 2.09
C VAL A 69 -27.71 24.51 2.50
N GLU A 70 -28.29 25.27 3.43
CA GLU A 70 -27.63 26.20 4.34
C GLU A 70 -26.18 25.80 4.64
N GLU A 71 -25.25 26.71 4.39
CA GLU A 71 -23.84 26.60 4.73
C GLU A 71 -23.62 26.37 6.25
N PRO A 72 -22.99 25.28 6.70
CA PRO A 72 -22.21 25.34 7.91
C PRO A 72 -20.87 25.98 7.58
N LYS A 73 -20.77 27.29 7.90
CA LYS A 73 -19.52 28.03 8.08
C LYS A 73 -18.40 27.11 8.61
N LYS A 74 -17.35 26.92 7.82
CA LYS A 74 -16.06 26.50 8.35
C LYS A 74 -15.00 27.54 8.04
N SER A 75 -14.75 28.31 9.09
CA SER A 75 -13.73 29.33 9.25
C SER A 75 -12.39 28.93 8.60
N PRO A 76 -11.67 29.88 7.98
CA PRO A 76 -10.30 29.66 7.59
C PRO A 76 -9.46 29.56 8.87
N VAL A 77 -9.02 28.34 9.20
CA VAL A 77 -7.93 28.15 10.16
C VAL A 77 -6.66 28.62 9.46
N ALA A 78 -6.36 29.90 9.65
CA ALA A 78 -4.99 30.39 9.60
C ALA A 78 -4.21 29.70 10.73
N THR A 79 -3.43 28.67 10.39
CA THR A 79 -2.30 28.19 11.20
C THR A 79 -1.31 27.51 10.26
N ALA A 80 -0.39 28.32 9.74
CA ALA A 80 0.99 27.92 9.50
C ALA A 80 1.81 29.20 9.68
N ALA A 81 2.23 29.37 10.92
CA ALA A 81 3.05 30.46 11.41
C ALA A 81 4.44 30.49 10.71
N PRO A 82 5.18 31.60 10.89
CA PRO A 82 6.32 32.02 10.08
C PRO A 82 7.65 31.37 10.50
N THR A 83 8.75 31.83 9.88
CA THR A 83 10.13 31.79 10.42
C THR A 83 10.85 30.46 10.20
N ALA A 84 11.43 30.17 9.02
CA ALA A 84 12.70 30.71 8.53
C ALA A 84 13.49 31.57 9.54
N SER A 85 14.65 31.07 9.99
CA SER A 85 15.64 31.72 10.87
C SER A 85 15.41 31.59 12.37
N SER A 86 15.82 30.46 12.93
CA SER A 86 16.76 30.45 14.06
C SER A 86 17.35 29.03 14.18
N MET A 87 18.59 28.95 14.67
CA MET A 87 19.28 27.71 15.07
C MET A 87 20.10 26.96 14.00
N SER A 88 20.95 27.68 13.27
CA SER A 88 22.16 27.10 12.65
C SER A 88 23.46 27.50 13.35
N GLU A 89 23.39 28.06 14.57
CA GLU A 89 24.58 28.65 15.22
C GLU A 89 24.71 28.28 16.70
N GLN A 90 24.58 26.99 16.99
CA GLN A 90 25.08 26.42 18.25
C GLN A 90 25.89 25.15 17.97
N MET A 91 26.90 25.31 17.10
CA MET A 91 28.06 24.43 17.03
C MET A 91 29.29 25.28 17.34
N ARG A 92 29.50 25.57 18.63
CA ARG A 92 30.85 25.84 19.11
C ARG A 92 30.98 25.48 20.58
N ALA A 93 31.85 24.50 20.80
CA ALA A 93 32.31 23.97 22.07
C ALA A 93 31.29 23.12 22.84
N HIS A 94 31.47 21.80 22.81
CA HIS A 94 32.00 21.04 23.96
C HIS A 94 32.38 19.62 23.47
N ALA A 95 33.68 19.38 23.44
CA ALA A 95 34.23 18.05 23.42
C ALA A 95 34.24 17.54 24.87
N GLU A 96 33.40 16.56 25.19
CA GLU A 96 33.69 15.54 26.21
C GLU A 96 32.67 14.41 26.17
N GLU A 97 33.17 13.18 26.19
CA GLU A 97 32.45 11.92 26.25
C GLU A 97 31.81 11.74 27.66
N PRO A 98 30.53 11.33 27.77
CA PRO A 98 30.30 10.02 28.40
C PRO A 98 29.12 9.24 27.79
N LYS A 99 29.29 7.93 27.71
CA LYS A 99 28.33 6.91 27.24
C LYS A 99 27.01 6.93 28.04
N PRO A 100 25.84 6.79 27.38
CA PRO A 100 24.65 6.29 28.04
C PRO A 100 24.16 4.97 27.44
N THR A 101 24.06 3.99 28.34
CA THR A 101 23.47 2.65 28.26
C THR A 101 22.13 2.60 27.50
N SER A 102 22.02 1.63 26.59
CA SER A 102 20.80 1.20 25.93
C SER A 102 19.80 0.60 26.93
N THR A 103 18.71 1.31 27.23
CA THR A 103 17.51 0.73 27.86
C THR A 103 16.44 0.56 26.79
N VAL A 104 16.39 -0.62 26.18
CA VAL A 104 15.21 -1.05 25.42
C VAL A 104 14.20 -1.58 26.45
N PRO A 105 12.94 -1.13 26.45
CA PRO A 105 11.94 -1.69 27.37
C PRO A 105 11.74 -3.18 27.05
N GLN A 106 11.95 -4.06 28.03
CA GLN A 106 11.63 -5.47 27.87
C GLN A 106 10.12 -5.67 27.96
N PHE A 107 9.55 -6.09 26.83
CA PHE A 107 8.18 -6.60 26.78
C PHE A 107 8.14 -7.98 27.44
N THR A 108 7.52 -8.09 28.61
CA THR A 108 7.25 -9.37 29.26
C THR A 108 5.87 -9.86 28.86
N THR A 109 5.78 -11.11 28.40
CA THR A 109 4.52 -11.71 27.96
C THR A 109 3.58 -11.90 29.16
N PRO A 110 2.30 -11.50 29.08
CA PRO A 110 1.35 -11.67 30.17
C PRO A 110 1.04 -13.15 30.45
N ALA A 111 0.78 -13.47 31.72
CA ALA A 111 0.43 -14.80 32.16
C ALA A 111 -0.84 -15.30 31.45
N GLY A 112 -0.82 -16.56 30.98
CA GLY A 112 -1.96 -17.19 30.29
C GLY A 112 -1.82 -17.36 28.77
N THR A 113 -0.65 -17.05 28.18
CA THR A 113 -0.43 -17.25 26.75
C THR A 113 -0.22 -18.74 26.44
N HIS A 114 -1.20 -19.37 25.77
CA HIS A 114 -1.08 -20.74 25.28
C HIS A 114 -0.18 -20.79 24.04
N GLN A 115 0.98 -21.44 24.16
CA GLN A 115 1.91 -21.69 23.06
C GLN A 115 1.45 -22.91 22.25
N HIS A 116 1.07 -22.70 20.99
CA HIS A 116 0.71 -23.79 20.07
C HIS A 116 1.99 -24.46 19.56
N ASN A 117 2.32 -25.65 20.06
CA ASN A 117 3.48 -26.42 19.60
C ASN A 117 3.03 -27.42 18.50
N PRO A 118 3.38 -27.20 17.22
CA PRO A 118 2.95 -28.08 16.12
C PRO A 118 3.63 -29.45 16.13
N ASN A 119 4.62 -29.68 16.99
CA ASN A 119 5.37 -30.94 17.06
C ASN A 119 4.86 -31.89 18.16
N ASN A 120 3.74 -31.58 18.82
CA ASN A 120 3.07 -32.53 19.71
C ASN A 120 1.86 -33.12 18.97
N THR A 121 2.05 -34.32 18.44
CA THR A 121 1.03 -35.13 17.77
C THR A 121 -0.21 -35.28 18.64
N ILE A 122 -1.33 -34.71 18.19
CA ILE A 122 -2.65 -35.10 18.67
C ILE A 122 -2.97 -36.44 18.01
N ALA A 123 -2.56 -37.53 18.67
CA ALA A 123 -3.16 -38.83 18.41
C ALA A 123 -4.60 -38.77 18.93
N ASP A 124 -5.53 -39.39 18.19
CA ASP A 124 -6.95 -39.57 18.52
C ASP A 124 -7.93 -38.42 18.22
N VAL A 125 -7.92 -37.89 17.00
CA VAL A 125 -9.15 -37.32 16.43
C VAL A 125 -9.73 -38.34 15.44
N PRO A 126 -10.90 -38.96 15.71
CA PRO A 126 -11.51 -39.89 14.78
C PRO A 126 -11.90 -39.13 13.50
N LEU A 127 -11.44 -39.66 12.37
CA LEU A 127 -11.68 -39.13 11.03
C LEU A 127 -13.18 -39.17 10.74
N ALA A 128 -13.86 -38.02 10.87
CA ALA A 128 -15.22 -37.87 10.35
C ALA A 128 -15.15 -37.99 8.82
N THR A 129 -15.61 -39.13 8.31
CA THR A 129 -15.79 -39.34 6.87
C THR A 129 -16.82 -38.34 6.34
N PRO A 130 -16.54 -37.63 5.24
CA PRO A 130 -17.55 -36.81 4.59
C PRO A 130 -18.64 -37.73 4.02
N THR A 131 -19.85 -37.62 4.55
CA THR A 131 -21.06 -38.18 3.93
C THR A 131 -21.26 -37.50 2.58
N THR A 132 -21.17 -38.29 1.51
CA THR A 132 -21.58 -37.90 0.15
C THR A 132 -23.07 -37.59 0.16
N ASP A 133 -23.42 -36.34 -0.12
CA ASP A 133 -24.79 -35.90 -0.35
C ASP A 133 -25.12 -36.18 -1.83
N ASP A 134 -25.79 -37.32 -2.07
CA ASP A 134 -26.29 -37.70 -3.39
C ASP A 134 -27.47 -36.80 -3.77
N SER A 135 -27.17 -35.70 -4.46
CA SER A 135 -28.16 -34.88 -5.15
C SER A 135 -28.44 -35.45 -6.55
N GLU A 136 -29.20 -36.54 -6.62
CA GLU A 136 -29.85 -36.98 -7.87
C GLU A 136 -31.09 -36.12 -8.14
N ALA A 137 -30.88 -34.99 -8.79
CA ALA A 137 -31.92 -34.24 -9.46
C ALA A 137 -32.36 -34.99 -10.74
N SER A 138 -33.35 -35.87 -10.62
CA SER A 138 -34.07 -36.44 -11.75
C SER A 138 -35.14 -35.46 -12.26
N ALA A 139 -34.72 -34.58 -13.17
CA ALA A 139 -35.62 -33.71 -13.92
C ALA A 139 -36.15 -34.43 -15.17
N THR A 140 -37.43 -34.83 -15.08
CA THR A 140 -38.50 -34.73 -16.09
C THR A 140 -38.09 -34.33 -17.51
N LYS A 141 -38.35 -35.23 -18.47
CA LYS A 141 -38.45 -34.92 -19.91
C LYS A 141 -39.83 -35.33 -20.42
N GLU A 142 -40.73 -34.36 -20.54
CA GLU A 142 -41.88 -34.38 -21.46
C GLU A 142 -41.51 -33.53 -22.69
N ALA A 143 -41.70 -34.12 -23.88
CA ALA A 143 -42.00 -33.52 -25.20
C ALA A 143 -41.56 -34.49 -26.31
#